data_AF-A0A9W4IJC4-F1
#
_entry.id   AF-A0A9W4IJC4-F1
#
_cell.length_a   1.000
_cell.length_b   1.000
_cell.length_c   1.000
_cell.angle_alpha   90.00
_cell.angle_beta   90.00
_cell.angle_gamma   90.00
#
_symmetry.space_group_name_H-M   'P 1'
#
loop_
_entity.id
_entity.type
_entity.pdbx_description
1 polymer ?
#
loop_
_entity_poly.entity_id
_entity_poly.type
_entity_poly.pdbx_seq_one_letter_code
_entity_poly.pdbx_strand_id
1 'polypeptide(L)'
;MNTLQVTLSLDLASIRPIRLAPPPDTPPRCTRCDCLGSEKITRTTNRKGNAGRHYYKYLPCDKFLCFIDDRGNDPTNPSCHCEVSSKTYLAGSEKRVPRGLFFACRLGACDFHQPFRNSRGQHITVSSYDLADHLINLRLI
;
A
#
# COMPACT_ATOMS: atom_id res chain seq x y z
N MET A 1 -30.02 -40.52 -13.58
CA MET A 1 -29.41 -39.17 -13.48
C MET A 1 -28.52 -39.20 -12.24
N ASN A 2 -27.20 -39.12 -12.40
CA ASN A 2 -26.27 -39.16 -11.27
C ASN A 2 -26.07 -37.74 -10.73
N THR A 3 -26.46 -37.52 -9.48
CA THR A 3 -26.22 -36.27 -8.76
C THR A 3 -24.82 -36.31 -8.16
N LEU A 4 -23.96 -35.37 -8.56
CA LEU A 4 -22.66 -35.16 -7.93
C LEU A 4 -22.86 -34.25 -6.72
N GLN A 5 -22.58 -34.76 -5.52
CA GLN A 5 -22.47 -33.93 -4.33
C GLN A 5 -21.01 -33.55 -4.10
N VAL A 6 -20.76 -32.25 -3.96
CA VAL A 6 -19.47 -31.69 -3.57
C VAL A 6 -19.65 -31.06 -2.19
N THR A 7 -18.86 -31.49 -1.22
CA THR A 7 -18.84 -30.93 0.13
C THR A 7 -17.62 -30.02 0.27
N LEU A 8 -17.85 -28.71 0.44
CA LEU A 8 -16.82 -27.74 0.77
C LEU A 8 -16.76 -27.57 2.29
N SER A 9 -15.63 -27.92 2.90
CA SER A 9 -15.33 -27.60 4.29
C SER A 9 -14.40 -26.39 4.33
N LEU A 10 -14.89 -25.26 4.84
CA LEU A 10 -14.11 -24.04 5.02
C LEU A 10 -13.78 -23.90 6.51
N ASP A 11 -12.50 -23.98 6.86
CA ASP A 11 -12.05 -23.65 8.21
C ASP A 11 -12.02 -22.13 8.38
N LEU A 12 -13.16 -21.56 8.78
CA LEU A 12 -13.28 -20.13 9.05
C LEU A 12 -12.39 -19.69 10.23
N ALA A 13 -11.96 -20.60 11.12
CA ALA A 13 -11.05 -20.28 12.23
C ALA A 13 -9.61 -20.09 11.74
N SER A 14 -9.25 -20.63 10.57
CA SER A 14 -7.98 -20.34 9.89
C SER A 14 -7.97 -18.98 9.18
N ILE A 15 -9.14 -18.38 8.94
CA ILE A 15 -9.26 -17.02 8.40
C ILE A 15 -9.03 -16.03 9.54
N ARG A 16 -7.77 -15.74 9.84
CA ARG A 16 -7.44 -14.58 10.67
C ARG A 16 -7.60 -13.33 9.80
N PRO A 17 -8.61 -12.47 10.04
CA PRO A 17 -8.71 -11.23 9.30
C PRO A 17 -7.42 -10.43 9.57
N ILE A 18 -6.74 -10.04 8.50
CA ILE A 18 -5.53 -9.24 8.62
C ILE A 18 -5.93 -7.93 9.28
N ARG A 19 -5.32 -7.61 10.42
CA ARG A 19 -5.64 -6.41 11.18
C ARG A 19 -5.32 -5.17 10.35
N LEU A 20 -6.31 -4.30 10.18
CA LEU A 20 -6.12 -2.98 9.59
C LEU A 20 -5.74 -1.98 10.70
N ALA A 21 -4.44 -1.73 10.89
CA ALA A 21 -3.99 -0.70 11.84
C ALA A 21 -4.44 0.72 11.40
N PRO A 22 -4.66 1.68 12.32
CA PRO A 22 -4.84 3.07 11.91
C PRO A 22 -3.58 3.61 11.20
N PRO A 23 -3.68 4.71 10.44
CA PRO A 23 -2.49 5.45 10.01
C PRO A 23 -1.61 5.81 11.22
N PRO A 24 -0.28 5.84 11.06
CA PRO A 24 0.63 6.16 12.17
C PRO A 24 0.46 7.62 12.61
N ASP A 25 0.33 7.82 13.91
CA ASP A 25 0.23 9.12 14.58
C ASP A 25 1.61 9.71 14.97
N THR A 26 2.65 8.88 14.91
CA THR A 26 4.03 9.24 15.21
C THR A 26 4.97 8.73 14.11
N PRO A 27 6.09 9.43 13.85
CA PRO A 27 7.03 9.03 12.81
C PRO A 27 7.71 7.70 13.17
N PRO A 28 7.70 6.69 12.27
CA PRO A 28 8.46 5.47 12.49
C PRO A 28 9.98 5.74 12.39
N ARG A 29 10.78 4.79 12.89
CA ARG A 29 12.23 4.80 12.67
C ARG A 29 12.55 4.41 11.23
N CYS A 30 13.50 5.11 10.63
CA CYS A 30 13.97 4.81 9.29
C CYS A 30 14.65 3.43 9.26
N THR A 31 14.16 2.51 8.43
CA THR A 31 14.73 1.15 8.29
C THR A 31 16.18 1.11 7.80
N ARG A 32 16.73 2.24 7.32
CA ARG A 32 18.14 2.36 6.89
C ARG A 32 19.07 2.91 7.97
N CYS A 33 18.57 3.81 8.83
CA CYS A 33 19.42 4.63 9.70
C CYS A 33 18.98 4.60 11.16
N ASP A 34 17.86 3.95 11.47
CA ASP A 34 17.23 3.85 12.79
C ASP A 34 16.87 5.19 13.47
N CYS A 35 16.86 6.28 12.70
CA CYS A 35 16.46 7.61 13.15
C CYS A 35 14.97 7.88 12.94
N LEU A 36 14.35 8.67 13.83
CA LEU A 36 12.96 9.11 13.67
C LEU A 36 12.80 9.99 12.43
N GLY A 37 11.74 9.73 11.66
CA GLY A 37 11.33 10.60 10.57
C GLY A 37 10.76 11.94 11.06
N SER A 38 10.45 12.80 10.10
CA SER A 38 9.70 14.04 10.32
C SER A 38 8.50 14.08 9.37
N GLU A 39 7.42 14.70 9.82
CA GLU A 39 6.24 14.93 8.99
C GLU A 39 6.55 15.94 7.89
N LYS A 40 5.98 15.68 6.70
CA LYS A 40 6.05 16.51 5.51
C LYS A 40 4.72 16.46 4.78
N ILE A 41 4.48 17.48 3.97
CA ILE A 41 3.32 17.57 3.09
C ILE A 41 3.84 17.60 1.66
N THR A 42 3.24 16.79 0.79
CA THR A 42 3.54 16.85 -0.63
C THR A 42 3.06 18.18 -1.23
N ARG A 43 3.84 18.74 -2.17
CA ARG A 43 3.47 20.00 -2.83
C ARG A 43 2.13 19.87 -3.54
N THR A 44 1.36 20.94 -3.55
CA THR A 44 0.08 21.05 -4.30
C THR A 44 0.24 20.79 -5.79
N THR A 45 1.44 21.06 -6.34
CA THR A 45 1.79 20.81 -7.74
C THR A 45 2.26 19.39 -8.04
N ASN A 46 2.14 18.45 -7.10
CA ASN A 46 2.56 17.07 -7.28
C ASN A 46 1.66 16.33 -8.29
N ARG A 47 2.14 16.23 -9.53
CA ARG A 47 1.46 15.55 -10.65
C ARG A 47 1.41 14.02 -10.55
N LYS A 48 1.94 13.41 -9.48
CA LYS A 48 1.89 11.95 -9.27
C LYS A 48 0.63 11.51 -8.55
N GLY A 49 -0.38 12.40 -8.45
CA GLY A 49 -1.64 12.10 -7.77
C GLY A 49 -1.52 12.08 -6.25
N ASN A 50 -0.42 12.60 -5.69
CA ASN A 50 -0.18 12.60 -4.24
C ASN A 50 -0.28 14.00 -3.62
N ALA A 51 -0.65 15.03 -4.38
CA ALA A 51 -0.70 16.42 -3.90
C ALA A 51 -1.47 16.57 -2.57
N GLY A 52 -0.91 17.33 -1.65
CA GLY A 52 -1.50 17.59 -0.33
C GLY A 52 -1.41 16.42 0.67
N ARG A 53 -0.97 15.23 0.28
CA ARG A 53 -0.81 14.10 1.22
C ARG A 53 0.30 14.36 2.22
N HIS A 54 0.00 14.11 3.50
CA HIS A 54 0.95 14.11 4.60
C HIS A 54 1.71 12.78 4.65
N TYR A 55 3.01 12.84 4.93
CA TYR A 55 3.89 11.67 4.96
C TYR A 55 5.04 11.85 5.95
N TYR A 56 5.58 10.74 6.44
CA TYR A 56 6.82 10.73 7.19
C TYR A 56 8.02 10.48 6.28
N LYS A 57 9.09 11.24 6.50
CA LYS A 57 10.37 11.11 5.79
C LYS A 57 11.54 11.41 6.71
N TYR A 58 12.59 10.61 6.61
CA TYR A 58 13.88 10.94 7.21
C TYR A 58 14.75 11.63 6.16
N LEU A 59 15.07 12.90 6.39
CA LEU A 59 15.73 13.76 5.40
C LEU A 59 17.20 13.39 5.14
N PRO A 60 18.04 13.09 6.15
CA PRO A 60 19.46 12.83 5.91
C PRO A 60 19.77 11.69 4.93
N CYS A 61 18.93 10.65 4.86
CA CYS A 61 19.08 9.57 3.87
C CYS A 61 18.00 9.58 2.77
N ASP A 62 17.24 10.67 2.69
CA ASP A 62 16.14 10.91 1.74
C ASP A 62 15.05 9.81 1.70
N LYS A 63 14.89 9.05 2.79
CA LYS A 63 13.99 7.89 2.82
C LYS A 63 12.56 8.29 3.17
N PHE A 64 11.65 8.10 2.19
CA PHE A 64 10.21 8.05 2.45
C PHE A 64 9.89 6.87 3.37
N LEU A 65 9.08 7.11 4.41
CA LEU A 65 8.69 6.09 5.38
C LEU A 65 7.26 5.59 5.10
N CYS A 66 6.25 6.47 5.17
CA CYS A 66 4.86 6.12 4.86
C CYS A 66 3.99 7.39 4.69
N PHE A 67 2.81 7.23 4.10
CA PHE A 67 1.76 8.25 4.14
C PHE A 67 0.98 8.14 5.45
N ILE A 68 0.45 9.25 5.95
CA ILE A 68 -0.25 9.38 7.24
C ILE A 68 -1.78 9.35 7.06
N ASP A 69 -2.26 9.10 5.84
CA ASP A 69 -3.68 9.04 5.51
C ASP A 69 -4.21 7.60 5.41
N ASP A 70 -5.52 7.47 5.20
CA ASP A 70 -6.19 6.19 5.01
C ASP A 70 -6.17 5.67 3.56
N ARG A 71 -5.67 6.46 2.61
CA ARG A 71 -5.77 6.15 1.18
C ARG A 71 -4.94 4.93 0.79
N GLY A 72 -5.58 3.97 0.11
CA GLY A 72 -5.00 2.66 -0.21
C GLY A 72 -4.98 1.66 0.93
N ASN A 73 -5.66 1.94 2.05
CA ASN A 73 -5.87 0.97 3.11
C ASN A 73 -6.98 0.00 2.74
N ASP A 74 -6.70 -1.30 2.84
CA ASP A 74 -7.70 -2.35 2.63
C ASP A 74 -7.35 -3.56 3.51
N PRO A 75 -8.26 -4.09 4.34
CA PRO A 75 -7.97 -5.27 5.18
C PRO A 75 -7.65 -6.53 4.37
N THR A 76 -7.94 -6.57 3.07
CA THR A 76 -7.61 -7.67 2.15
C THR A 76 -6.20 -7.57 1.57
N ASN A 77 -5.50 -6.44 1.76
CA ASN A 77 -4.10 -6.31 1.36
C ASN A 77 -3.23 -7.32 2.14
N PRO A 78 -2.14 -7.83 1.54
CA PRO A 78 -1.25 -8.76 2.21
C PRO A 78 -0.67 -8.17 3.50
N SER A 79 -0.42 -9.03 4.48
CA SER A 79 0.22 -8.65 5.74
C SER A 79 1.67 -8.24 5.50
N CYS A 80 2.12 -7.16 6.13
CA CYS A 80 3.53 -6.77 6.19
C CYS A 80 4.25 -7.42 7.38
N HIS A 81 5.55 -7.16 7.56
CA HIS A 81 6.32 -7.69 8.70
C HIS A 81 5.92 -7.11 10.07
N CYS A 82 5.02 -6.13 10.10
CA CYS A 82 4.39 -5.62 11.32
C CYS A 82 3.09 -6.37 11.67
N GLU A 83 2.77 -7.46 10.96
CA GLU A 83 1.57 -8.30 11.18
C GLU A 83 0.24 -7.54 11.03
N VAL A 84 0.25 -6.49 10.20
CA VAL A 84 -0.93 -5.69 9.83
C VAL A 84 -1.03 -5.57 8.32
N SER A 85 -2.23 -5.27 7.83
CA SER A 85 -2.49 -5.07 6.41
C SER A 85 -1.61 -3.94 5.87
N SER A 86 -0.99 -4.19 4.72
CA SER A 86 -0.20 -3.21 3.97
C SER A 86 -1.09 -2.14 3.32
N LYS A 87 -0.47 -1.10 2.76
CA LYS A 87 -1.15 -0.06 1.99
C LYS A 87 -0.84 -0.24 0.50
N THR A 88 -1.84 -0.04 -0.35
CA THR A 88 -1.71 -0.03 -1.81
C THR A 88 -1.20 1.32 -2.27
N TYR A 89 -0.24 1.30 -3.19
CA TYR A 89 0.39 2.48 -3.78
C TYR A 89 0.39 2.36 -5.30
N LEU A 90 0.34 3.52 -5.97
CA LEU A 90 0.60 3.64 -7.39
C LEU A 90 2.03 4.14 -7.62
N ALA A 91 2.82 3.38 -8.40
CA ALA A 91 4.14 3.82 -8.82
C ALA A 91 4.06 5.04 -9.75
N GLY A 92 5.07 5.91 -9.67
CA GLY A 92 5.24 7.00 -10.64
C GLY A 92 5.42 6.46 -12.07
N SER A 93 5.10 7.28 -13.06
CA SER A 93 5.28 6.94 -14.48
C SER A 93 6.75 6.76 -14.86
N GLU A 94 7.67 7.32 -14.07
CA GLU A 94 9.12 7.23 -14.28
C GLU A 94 9.75 5.91 -13.81
N LYS A 95 8.99 5.02 -13.16
CA LYS A 95 9.51 3.78 -12.59
C LYS A 95 9.66 2.69 -13.66
N ARG A 96 10.48 1.67 -13.37
CA ARG A 96 10.73 0.51 -14.26
C ARG A 96 9.42 -0.16 -14.72
N VAL A 97 8.43 -0.24 -13.84
CA VAL A 97 7.04 -0.58 -14.19
C VAL A 97 6.19 0.68 -13.99
N PRO A 98 5.99 1.49 -15.04
CA PRO A 98 5.20 2.72 -14.95
C PRO A 98 3.79 2.43 -14.44
N ARG A 99 3.32 3.23 -13.47
CA ARG A 99 1.96 3.10 -12.92
C ARG A 99 1.61 1.70 -12.39
N GLY A 100 2.62 0.92 -11.99
CA GLY A 100 2.42 -0.37 -11.34
C GLY A 100 1.86 -0.20 -9.93
N LEU A 101 0.86 -1.01 -9.59
CA LEU A 101 0.33 -1.09 -8.22
C LEU A 101 1.24 -1.94 -7.35
N PHE A 102 1.50 -1.51 -6.12
CA PHE A 102 2.30 -2.27 -5.18
C PHE A 102 1.80 -2.08 -3.76
N PHE A 103 2.12 -3.05 -2.91
CA PHE A 103 1.87 -3.01 -1.49
C PHE A 103 3.14 -2.60 -0.77
N ALA A 104 3.02 -1.75 0.24
CA ALA A 104 4.12 -1.42 1.15
C ALA A 104 3.63 -1.33 2.58
N CYS A 105 4.55 -1.41 3.56
CA CYS A 105 4.20 -1.25 4.97
C CYS A 105 3.48 0.08 5.19
N ARG A 106 2.20 0.01 5.61
CA ARG A 106 1.40 1.21 5.89
C ARG A 106 1.94 2.06 7.04
N LEU A 107 2.66 1.41 7.96
CA LEU A 107 3.20 2.04 9.17
C LEU A 107 4.61 2.61 8.92
N GLY A 108 5.23 2.31 7.78
CA GLY A 108 6.62 2.69 7.48
C GLY A 108 7.67 2.08 8.42
N ALA A 109 7.27 1.12 9.25
CA ALA A 109 8.09 0.54 10.32
C ALA A 109 8.88 -0.71 9.91
N CYS A 110 8.56 -1.29 8.74
CA CYS A 110 9.34 -2.36 8.12
C CYS A 110 9.56 -2.10 6.63
N ASP A 111 10.40 -2.91 6.01
CA ASP A 111 10.80 -2.82 4.61
C ASP A 111 9.92 -3.62 3.64
N PHE A 112 8.78 -4.14 4.12
CA PHE A 112 7.83 -4.87 3.28
C PHE A 112 7.45 -4.10 2.02
N HIS A 113 7.64 -4.73 0.88
CA HIS A 113 7.28 -4.22 -0.43
C HIS A 113 6.96 -5.38 -1.38
N GLN A 114 5.79 -5.37 -2.01
CA GLN A 114 5.35 -6.44 -2.92
C GLN A 114 4.60 -5.88 -4.14
N PRO A 115 4.96 -6.24 -5.38
CA PRO A 115 4.15 -5.92 -6.55
C PRO A 115 2.74 -6.50 -6.46
N PHE A 116 1.72 -5.73 -6.80
CA PHE A 116 0.36 -6.26 -6.94
C PHE A 116 0.28 -7.06 -8.24
N ARG A 117 0.11 -8.38 -8.14
CA ARG A 117 0.02 -9.28 -9.29
C ARG A 117 -1.38 -9.90 -9.41
N ASN A 118 -1.83 -10.15 -10.65
CA ASN A 118 -3.04 -10.95 -10.91
C ASN A 118 -2.78 -12.46 -10.74
N SER A 119 -3.80 -13.28 -10.96
CA SER A 119 -3.73 -14.74 -10.89
C SER A 119 -2.74 -15.38 -11.88
N ARG A 120 -2.33 -14.66 -12.93
CA ARG A 120 -1.30 -15.09 -13.89
C ARG A 120 0.10 -14.62 -13.50
N GLY A 121 0.27 -14.01 -12.33
CA GLY A 121 1.53 -13.44 -11.86
C GLY A 121 1.93 -12.14 -12.55
N GLN A 122 1.08 -11.52 -13.36
CA GLN A 122 1.39 -10.27 -14.05
C GLN A 122 1.20 -9.09 -13.12
N HIS A 123 2.15 -8.13 -13.12
CA HIS A 123 2.06 -6.91 -12.32
C HIS A 123 0.92 -6.03 -12.87
N ILE A 124 -0.06 -5.72 -12.03
CA ILE A 124 -1.15 -4.81 -12.37
C ILE A 124 -0.62 -3.39 -12.53
N THR A 125 -0.93 -2.76 -13.66
CA THR A 125 -0.62 -1.36 -13.96
C THR A 125 -1.90 -0.58 -14.26
N VAL A 126 -1.97 0.67 -13.82
CA VAL A 126 -3.06 1.59 -14.19
C VAL A 126 -2.62 2.42 -15.41
N SER A 127 -2.96 1.97 -16.60
CA SER A 127 -2.50 2.57 -17.86
C SER A 127 -3.27 3.82 -18.29
N SER A 128 -4.54 3.96 -17.89
CA SER A 128 -5.36 5.14 -18.16
C SER A 128 -5.16 6.21 -17.08
N TYR A 129 -4.88 7.45 -17.50
CA TYR A 129 -4.81 8.60 -16.59
C TYR A 129 -6.15 8.83 -15.89
N ASP A 130 -7.25 8.76 -16.65
CA ASP A 130 -8.60 8.93 -16.09
C ASP A 130 -8.84 7.88 -15.01
N LEU A 131 -8.51 6.60 -15.26
CA LEU A 131 -8.69 5.56 -14.25
C LEU A 131 -7.83 5.82 -13.01
N ALA A 132 -6.58 6.25 -13.18
CA ALA A 132 -5.73 6.61 -12.05
C ALA A 132 -6.37 7.72 -11.22
N ASP A 133 -6.87 8.78 -11.87
CA ASP A 133 -7.50 9.91 -11.19
C ASP A 133 -8.78 9.50 -10.47
N HIS A 134 -9.59 8.61 -11.05
CA HIS A 134 -10.76 8.05 -10.36
C HIS A 134 -10.36 7.24 -9.12
N LEU A 135 -9.36 6.37 -9.21
CA LEU A 135 -8.87 5.59 -8.06
C LEU A 135 -8.27 6.50 -6.97
N ILE A 136 -7.60 7.57 -7.36
CA ILE A 136 -7.06 8.61 -6.46
C ILE A 136 -8.21 9.32 -5.73
N ASN A 137 -9.24 9.76 -6.46
CA ASN A 137 -10.40 10.46 -5.91
C ASN A 137 -11.25 9.57 -5.00
N LEU A 138 -11.31 8.27 -5.31
CA LEU A 138 -11.90 7.23 -4.45
C LEU A 138 -11.00 6.80 -3.29
N ARG A 139 -9.79 7.39 -3.18
CA ARG A 139 -8.80 7.09 -2.13
C ARG A 139 -8.32 5.64 -2.10
N LEU A 140 -8.32 4.96 -3.25
CA LEU A 140 -7.94 3.54 -3.36
C LEU A 140 -6.44 3.31 -3.57
N ILE A 141 -5.69 4.29 -4.10
CA ILE A 141 -4.23 4.23 -4.38
C ILE A 141 -3.63 5.61 -4.25
#